data_AF-A0AAD4FC34-F1
#
_entry.id   AF-A0AAD4FC34-F1
#
_cell.length_a   1.000
_cell.length_b   1.000
_cell.length_c   1.000
_cell.angle_alpha   90.00
_cell.angle_beta   90.00
_cell.angle_gamma   90.00
#
_symmetry.space_group_name_H-M   'P 1'
#
loop_
_entity.id
_entity.type
_entity.pdbx_description
1 polymer ?
#
loop_
_entity_poly.entity_id
_entity_poly.type
_entity_poly.pdbx_seq_one_letter_code
_entity_poly.pdbx_strand_id
1 'polypeptide(L)'
;MHGVDASRHHHHISRIPATSAYLRGMRPRGNVFHAVVRPRTLHPPQWRPRRCLMTLAIETSCDDTSVAVIEKGTHHGRPVARLHFHKKVTSDNAIYQGVHPLVSLVSHQESLATLVHEAICALPMRDGHVPPDAHTTPTSAVDLAARKLPDFVSVTRGPGMRSNLFTGLDTAKGLAVAWQKPLVGVHHMQAHALTPRMVSALEAYPEPQDGDIRASPAETAPHNSTPAEVIPTFPFLSVLASGGHTLLIHSASLTDHRVLGSTNDIAVGECLDKIARVVLPAETLQISKSTMYGALLEAFALPDSLRTRPTSGNPSTAASKPSVYTAKTYLDAHRYQFSWYQVPTNHEDAMRKSATKWGWSLNRPLTKAGGGVKINSLELSFSGITTMVERIVRFGMHAVTRKFNKVERASVDVSIEERMDLARETMRAAFEHVASRVVLGLQSQQDVVAAPAVVMAGGVAANLFLRHM
;
A
#
# COMPACT_ATOMS: atom_id res chain seq x y z
N MET A 1 18.09 34.24 35.08
CA MET A 1 18.86 34.74 33.92
C MET A 1 19.35 33.52 33.14
N HIS A 2 19.12 33.25 31.85
CA HIS A 2 18.10 33.67 30.85
C HIS A 2 17.96 32.51 29.82
N GLY A 3 16.91 32.39 29.01
CA GLY A 3 15.69 33.22 28.95
C GLY A 3 15.04 33.36 27.55
N VAL A 4 15.30 32.46 26.60
CA VAL A 4 14.80 32.50 25.20
C VAL A 4 14.54 31.04 24.79
N ASP A 5 13.34 30.50 24.68
CA ASP A 5 12.09 30.90 23.99
C ASP A 5 12.11 30.71 22.46
N ALA A 6 11.02 30.16 21.94
CA ALA A 6 10.91 29.62 20.59
C ALA A 6 10.00 30.47 19.70
N SER A 7 10.32 30.61 18.42
CA SER A 7 9.37 31.12 17.44
C SER A 7 9.24 30.19 16.23
N ARG A 8 7.99 29.92 15.88
CA ARG A 8 7.60 29.15 14.70
C ARG A 8 7.76 30.01 13.45
N HIS A 9 8.15 29.44 12.33
CA HIS A 9 7.99 30.07 11.02
C HIS A 9 7.01 29.28 10.16
N HIS A 10 5.84 29.87 9.94
CA HIS A 10 4.92 29.46 8.88
C HIS A 10 5.45 29.96 7.54
N HIS A 11 5.76 29.04 6.62
CA HIS A 11 6.00 29.42 5.23
C HIS A 11 4.67 29.67 4.50
N HIS A 12 4.25 30.93 4.49
CA HIS A 12 3.29 31.42 3.50
C HIS A 12 3.94 31.44 2.12
N ILE A 13 3.36 30.73 1.15
CA ILE A 13 3.77 30.83 -0.26
C ILE A 13 3.17 32.12 -0.83
N SER A 14 4.02 33.14 -1.02
CA SER A 14 3.64 34.41 -1.63
C SER A 14 3.54 34.29 -3.15
N ARG A 15 2.51 34.92 -3.73
CA ARG A 15 2.32 34.98 -5.19
C ARG A 15 3.36 35.92 -5.82
N ILE A 16 3.95 35.50 -6.94
CA ILE A 16 4.83 36.34 -7.76
C ILE A 16 3.95 37.30 -8.59
N PRO A 17 4.16 38.63 -8.53
CA PRO A 17 3.45 39.57 -9.40
C PRO A 17 4.10 39.65 -10.79
N ALA A 18 3.27 39.78 -11.83
CA ALA A 18 3.74 39.92 -13.21
C ALA A 18 4.30 41.33 -13.46
N THR A 19 5.53 41.41 -13.96
CA THR A 19 6.16 42.67 -14.38
C THR A 19 5.71 43.08 -15.78
N SER A 20 4.93 44.15 -15.85
CA SER A 20 4.58 44.84 -17.10
C SER A 20 5.25 46.20 -17.14
N ALA A 21 6.23 46.37 -18.05
CA ALA A 21 6.61 47.62 -18.73
C ALA A 21 8.05 47.49 -19.26
N TYR A 22 8.19 47.47 -20.59
CA TYR A 22 9.04 48.40 -21.38
C TYR A 22 9.28 47.80 -22.77
N LEU A 23 8.74 48.45 -23.80
CA LEU A 23 9.34 48.62 -25.13
C LEU A 23 8.37 49.45 -25.99
N ARG A 24 8.57 50.77 -25.98
CA ARG A 24 7.95 51.67 -26.98
C ARG A 24 8.78 51.63 -28.25
N GLY A 25 8.07 51.57 -29.38
CA GLY A 25 8.53 52.20 -30.62
C GLY A 25 9.28 51.32 -31.62
N MET A 26 8.53 50.75 -32.56
CA MET A 26 8.82 50.84 -34.00
C MET A 26 7.59 50.38 -34.79
N ARG A 27 7.07 51.23 -35.68
CA ARG A 27 6.09 50.84 -36.72
C ARG A 27 6.83 50.67 -38.04
N PRO A 28 6.50 49.64 -38.81
CA PRO A 28 6.49 49.75 -40.26
C PRO A 28 5.10 49.49 -40.87
N ARG A 29 4.90 50.17 -41.99
CA ARG A 29 3.77 50.18 -42.92
C ARG A 29 3.13 48.81 -43.14
N GLY A 30 1.79 48.77 -43.13
CA GLY A 30 1.03 47.55 -43.42
C GLY A 30 0.83 47.31 -44.92
N ASN A 31 0.66 46.04 -45.27
CA ASN A 31 -0.07 45.59 -46.46
C ASN A 31 -1.18 44.65 -45.97
N VAL A 32 -2.43 44.97 -46.26
CA VAL A 32 -3.59 44.18 -45.81
C VAL A 32 -3.88 43.10 -46.85
N PHE A 33 -3.45 41.86 -46.57
CA PHE A 33 -3.93 40.70 -47.31
C PHE A 33 -5.25 40.21 -46.71
N HIS A 34 -6.34 40.35 -47.48
CA HIS A 34 -7.64 39.75 -47.13
C HIS A 34 -7.60 38.22 -47.32
N ALA A 35 -7.19 37.50 -46.28
CA ALA A 35 -7.37 36.05 -46.22
C ALA A 35 -8.83 35.72 -45.86
N VAL A 36 -9.61 35.22 -46.83
CA VAL A 36 -10.98 34.76 -46.60
C VAL A 36 -10.95 33.44 -45.83
N VAL A 37 -11.02 33.52 -44.50
CA VAL A 37 -11.16 32.34 -43.63
C VAL A 37 -12.61 31.84 -43.73
N ARG A 38 -12.83 30.77 -44.50
CA ARG A 38 -14.10 30.03 -44.45
C ARG A 38 -14.28 29.44 -43.06
N PRO A 39 -15.45 29.59 -42.40
CA PRO A 39 -15.68 28.97 -41.10
C PRO A 39 -15.69 27.45 -41.27
N ARG A 40 -14.73 26.75 -40.65
CA ARG A 40 -14.81 25.30 -40.46
C ARG A 40 -16.01 25.04 -39.55
N THR A 41 -17.03 24.38 -40.09
CA THR A 41 -18.11 23.82 -39.29
C THR A 41 -17.52 22.86 -38.26
N LEU A 42 -17.57 23.25 -36.99
CA LEU A 42 -17.23 22.37 -35.88
C LEU A 42 -18.29 21.26 -35.84
N HIS A 43 -17.92 20.06 -36.29
CA HIS A 43 -18.71 18.89 -35.96
C HIS A 43 -18.81 18.78 -34.44
N PRO A 44 -19.99 18.45 -33.88
CA PRO A 44 -20.09 18.15 -32.45
C PRO A 44 -19.10 17.02 -32.10
N PRO A 45 -18.56 16.99 -30.87
CA PRO A 45 -17.59 15.98 -30.50
C PRO A 45 -18.26 14.59 -30.58
N GLN A 46 -17.94 13.85 -31.64
CA GLN A 46 -18.19 12.42 -31.70
C GLN A 46 -17.64 11.79 -30.43
N TRP A 47 -18.46 10.98 -29.76
CA TRP A 47 -18.10 10.32 -28.51
C TRP A 47 -16.84 9.50 -28.72
N ARG A 48 -15.68 10.04 -28.33
CA ARG A 48 -14.44 9.28 -28.38
C ARG A 48 -14.58 8.13 -27.38
N PRO A 49 -14.47 6.85 -27.81
CA PRO A 49 -14.40 5.76 -26.86
C PRO A 49 -13.24 6.04 -25.89
N ARG A 50 -13.48 5.79 -24.59
CA ARG A 50 -12.51 6.10 -23.54
C ARG A 50 -11.17 5.48 -23.90
N ARG A 51 -10.11 6.30 -23.99
CA ARG A 51 -8.80 5.87 -24.48
C ARG A 51 -8.31 4.68 -23.66
N CYS A 52 -7.99 3.59 -24.36
CA CYS A 52 -7.14 2.55 -23.80
C CYS A 52 -5.76 3.17 -23.52
N LEU A 53 -5.17 2.89 -22.36
CA LEU A 53 -3.89 3.48 -21.94
C LEU A 53 -3.02 2.43 -21.25
N MET A 54 -1.82 2.20 -21.79
CA MET A 54 -0.86 1.25 -21.25
C MET A 54 0.35 1.96 -20.62
N THR A 55 0.80 1.46 -19.47
CA THR A 55 2.03 1.91 -18.82
C THR A 55 2.97 0.76 -18.50
N LEU A 56 4.27 1.01 -18.61
CA LEU A 56 5.30 0.27 -17.90
C LEU A 56 5.59 1.03 -16.60
N ALA A 57 5.41 0.36 -15.46
CA ALA A 57 5.57 0.91 -14.11
C ALA A 57 6.84 0.34 -13.44
N ILE A 58 7.61 1.19 -12.77
CA ILE A 58 8.85 0.84 -12.04
C ILE A 58 8.75 1.26 -10.57
N GLU A 59 9.07 0.34 -9.65
CA GLU A 59 9.22 0.57 -8.21
C GLU A 59 10.65 0.20 -7.77
N THR A 60 11.35 1.16 -7.13
CA THR A 60 12.68 0.98 -6.51
C THR A 60 12.84 1.87 -5.26
N SER A 61 11.77 2.07 -4.49
CA SER A 61 11.75 3.01 -3.35
C SER A 61 12.32 2.46 -2.05
N CYS A 62 12.28 1.13 -1.87
CA CYS A 62 12.63 0.42 -0.64
C CYS A 62 13.58 -0.75 -0.94
N ASP A 63 13.14 -2.00 -0.71
CA ASP A 63 13.93 -3.23 -0.79
C ASP A 63 13.43 -4.22 -1.87
N ASP A 64 12.22 -4.00 -2.38
CA ASP A 64 11.66 -4.65 -3.58
C ASP A 64 12.05 -3.87 -4.84
N THR A 65 12.63 -4.54 -5.83
CA THR A 65 12.67 -4.08 -7.23
C THR A 65 11.43 -4.62 -7.93
N SER A 66 10.57 -3.77 -8.49
CA SER A 66 9.35 -4.24 -9.18
C SER A 66 9.16 -3.56 -10.53
N VAL A 67 8.74 -4.34 -11.52
CA VAL A 67 8.31 -3.86 -12.84
C VAL A 67 6.95 -4.49 -13.18
N ALA A 68 6.04 -3.68 -13.70
CA ALA A 68 4.73 -4.12 -14.17
C ALA A 68 4.34 -3.47 -15.51
N VAL A 69 3.52 -4.16 -16.30
CA VAL A 69 2.86 -3.60 -17.49
C VAL A 69 1.35 -3.72 -17.29
N ILE A 70 0.67 -2.58 -17.24
CA ILE A 70 -0.76 -2.50 -16.98
C ILE A 70 -1.44 -1.68 -18.08
N GLU A 71 -2.54 -2.20 -18.61
CA GLU A 71 -3.37 -1.56 -19.63
C GLU A 71 -4.77 -1.25 -19.07
N LYS A 72 -5.13 0.03 -19.02
CA LYS A 72 -6.47 0.49 -18.65
C LYS A 72 -7.37 0.46 -19.88
N GLY A 73 -8.49 -0.24 -19.80
CA GLY A 73 -9.54 -0.30 -20.82
C GLY A 73 -10.89 0.24 -20.35
N THR A 74 -11.93 -0.09 -21.11
CA THR A 74 -13.34 0.11 -20.72
C THR A 74 -14.18 -1.01 -21.33
N HIS A 75 -14.96 -1.70 -20.52
CA HIS A 75 -15.81 -2.84 -20.93
C HIS A 75 -17.27 -2.54 -20.55
N HIS A 76 -18.21 -2.54 -21.50
CA HIS A 76 -19.60 -2.07 -21.32
C HIS A 76 -19.71 -0.76 -20.51
N GLY A 77 -18.85 0.23 -20.77
CA GLY A 77 -18.80 1.51 -20.05
C GLY A 77 -18.09 1.50 -18.69
N ARG A 78 -17.87 0.31 -18.09
CA ARG A 78 -17.12 0.10 -16.84
C ARG A 78 -15.61 0.28 -17.05
N PRO A 79 -14.87 1.00 -16.19
CA PRO A 79 -13.41 1.00 -16.21
C PRO A 79 -12.87 -0.38 -15.86
N VAL A 80 -11.96 -0.91 -16.67
CA VAL A 80 -11.27 -2.18 -16.41
C VAL A 80 -9.76 -1.99 -16.55
N ALA A 81 -8.97 -2.89 -15.96
CA ALA A 81 -7.53 -2.96 -16.11
C ALA A 81 -7.13 -4.38 -16.49
N ARG A 82 -6.11 -4.52 -17.35
CA ARG A 82 -5.44 -5.78 -17.67
C ARG A 82 -4.00 -5.72 -17.23
N LEU A 83 -3.56 -6.75 -16.51
CA LEU A 83 -2.17 -6.98 -16.18
C LEU A 83 -1.52 -7.83 -17.29
N HIS A 84 -0.48 -7.31 -17.93
CA HIS A 84 0.31 -8.05 -18.93
C HIS A 84 1.54 -8.69 -18.32
N PHE A 85 2.16 -7.97 -17.37
CA PHE A 85 3.37 -8.39 -16.68
C PHE A 85 3.36 -7.81 -15.27
N HIS A 86 3.83 -8.59 -14.30
CA HIS A 86 4.29 -8.10 -13.02
C HIS A 86 5.27 -9.09 -12.43
N LYS A 87 6.47 -8.60 -12.10
CA LYS A 87 7.49 -9.37 -11.39
C LYS A 87 8.18 -8.46 -10.40
N LYS A 88 8.60 -9.04 -9.27
CA LYS A 88 9.40 -8.36 -8.27
C LYS A 88 10.56 -9.23 -7.79
N VAL A 89 11.63 -8.58 -7.35
CA VAL A 89 12.79 -9.20 -6.70
C VAL A 89 13.04 -8.45 -5.40
N THR A 90 12.91 -9.14 -4.27
CA THR A 90 13.20 -8.61 -2.93
C THR A 90 14.68 -8.80 -2.63
N SER A 91 15.35 -7.75 -2.19
CA SER A 91 16.76 -7.82 -1.78
C SER A 91 16.94 -8.66 -0.52
N ASP A 92 17.95 -9.53 -0.49
CA ASP A 92 18.23 -10.36 0.69
C ASP A 92 18.94 -9.54 1.77
N ASN A 93 18.19 -9.19 2.81
CA ASN A 93 18.68 -8.43 3.95
C ASN A 93 18.76 -9.27 5.24
N ALA A 94 18.75 -10.62 5.14
CA ALA A 94 18.67 -11.51 6.31
C ALA A 94 19.79 -11.28 7.34
N ILE A 95 21.02 -11.04 6.87
CA ILE A 95 22.20 -10.76 7.72
C ILE A 95 21.99 -9.50 8.59
N TYR A 96 21.29 -8.49 8.06
CA TYR A 96 21.00 -7.23 8.74
C TYR A 96 19.71 -7.26 9.57
N GLN A 97 18.94 -8.35 9.50
CA GLN A 97 17.67 -8.56 10.22
C GLN A 97 16.62 -7.44 9.97
N GLY A 98 16.72 -6.76 8.84
CA GLY A 98 15.92 -5.60 8.45
C GLY A 98 16.50 -4.94 7.20
N VAL A 99 15.73 -4.07 6.54
CA VAL A 99 16.14 -3.44 5.26
C VAL A 99 17.44 -2.65 5.41
N HIS A 100 18.45 -3.01 4.62
CA HIS A 100 19.76 -2.35 4.59
C HIS A 100 19.94 -1.56 3.28
N PRO A 101 20.01 -0.20 3.33
CA PRO A 101 19.92 0.65 2.13
C PRO A 101 20.88 0.28 1.00
N LEU A 102 22.14 -0.06 1.33
CA LEU A 102 23.16 -0.39 0.32
C LEU A 102 22.91 -1.74 -0.36
N VAL A 103 22.34 -2.72 0.36
CA VAL A 103 22.04 -4.05 -0.20
C VAL A 103 20.85 -3.95 -1.15
N SER A 104 19.82 -3.20 -0.75
CA SER A 104 18.69 -2.89 -1.62
C SER A 104 19.13 -2.11 -2.87
N LEU A 105 20.04 -1.13 -2.74
CA LEU A 105 20.58 -0.39 -3.88
C LEU A 105 21.28 -1.30 -4.90
N VAL A 106 22.18 -2.18 -4.44
CA VAL A 106 22.88 -3.15 -5.30
C VAL A 106 21.87 -4.07 -6.00
N SER A 107 20.93 -4.63 -5.25
CA SER A 107 19.88 -5.50 -5.81
C SER A 107 19.02 -4.81 -6.87
N HIS A 108 18.69 -3.52 -6.71
CA HIS A 108 17.99 -2.75 -7.75
C HIS A 108 18.85 -2.60 -9.01
N GLN A 109 20.14 -2.32 -8.87
CA GLN A 109 21.07 -2.15 -10.00
C GLN A 109 21.25 -3.46 -10.78
N GLU A 110 21.33 -4.60 -10.09
CA GLU A 110 21.45 -5.93 -10.70
C GLU A 110 20.14 -6.42 -11.33
N SER A 111 19.00 -6.17 -10.69
CA SER A 111 17.72 -6.78 -11.07
C SER A 111 16.92 -5.98 -12.10
N LEU A 112 16.98 -4.64 -12.06
CA LEU A 112 16.02 -3.80 -12.78
C LEU A 112 16.10 -3.97 -14.31
N ALA A 113 17.30 -4.06 -14.88
CA ALA A 113 17.47 -4.23 -16.32
C ALA A 113 16.82 -5.53 -16.83
N THR A 114 17.02 -6.63 -16.11
CA THR A 114 16.42 -7.95 -16.40
C THR A 114 14.89 -7.90 -16.31
N LEU A 115 14.35 -7.29 -15.25
CA LEU A 115 12.89 -7.14 -15.08
C LEU A 115 12.26 -6.26 -16.16
N VAL A 116 12.95 -5.19 -16.59
CA VAL A 116 12.52 -4.34 -17.70
C VAL A 116 12.56 -5.10 -19.03
N HIS A 117 13.58 -5.92 -19.27
CA HIS A 117 13.65 -6.77 -20.46
C HIS A 117 12.48 -7.76 -20.49
N GLU A 118 12.25 -8.52 -19.41
CA GLU A 118 11.11 -9.44 -19.30
C GLU A 118 9.75 -8.73 -19.50
N ALA A 119 9.60 -7.52 -18.96
CA ALA A 119 8.39 -6.71 -19.16
C ALA A 119 8.19 -6.30 -20.63
N ILE A 120 9.27 -6.04 -21.37
CA ILE A 120 9.24 -5.77 -22.81
C ILE A 120 8.87 -7.04 -23.61
N CYS A 121 9.40 -8.21 -23.21
CA CYS A 121 9.03 -9.51 -23.79
C CYS A 121 7.53 -9.83 -23.63
N ALA A 122 6.91 -9.31 -22.56
CA ALA A 122 5.50 -9.50 -22.25
C ALA A 122 4.57 -8.42 -22.84
N LEU A 123 5.09 -7.43 -23.57
CA LEU A 123 4.25 -6.46 -24.29
C LEU A 123 3.43 -7.17 -25.37
N PRO A 124 2.14 -6.83 -25.52
CA PRO A 124 1.28 -7.46 -26.52
C PRO A 124 1.71 -7.05 -27.94
N MET A 125 1.44 -7.93 -28.90
CA MET A 125 1.69 -7.65 -30.30
C MET A 125 0.80 -6.53 -30.84
N ARG A 126 1.29 -5.86 -31.88
CA ARG A 126 0.48 -4.95 -32.70
C ARG A 126 -0.45 -5.76 -33.58
N ASP A 127 -1.61 -5.19 -33.90
CA ASP A 127 -2.59 -5.81 -34.77
C ASP A 127 -1.93 -6.28 -36.09
N GLY A 128 -2.18 -7.53 -36.47
CA GLY A 128 -1.61 -8.16 -37.66
C GLY A 128 -0.23 -8.81 -37.50
N HIS A 129 0.39 -8.79 -36.32
CA HIS A 129 1.66 -9.51 -36.05
C HIS A 129 1.43 -10.79 -35.25
N VAL A 130 1.91 -11.92 -35.78
CA VAL A 130 1.93 -13.21 -35.08
C VAL A 130 3.12 -13.24 -34.11
N PRO A 131 2.99 -13.76 -32.87
CA PRO A 131 4.15 -13.93 -32.00
C PRO A 131 5.20 -14.86 -32.64
N PRO A 132 6.50 -14.53 -32.54
CA PRO A 132 7.55 -15.50 -32.85
C PRO A 132 7.46 -16.68 -31.87
N ASP A 133 8.02 -17.83 -32.25
CA ASP A 133 7.95 -19.05 -31.45
C ASP A 133 8.41 -18.81 -30.00
N ALA A 134 7.73 -19.46 -29.04
CA ALA A 134 7.81 -19.20 -27.60
C ALA A 134 9.18 -19.52 -26.93
N HIS A 135 10.23 -19.73 -27.73
CA HIS A 135 11.63 -19.88 -27.28
C HIS A 135 12.54 -18.77 -27.80
N THR A 136 12.02 -17.81 -28.55
CA THR A 136 12.78 -16.66 -29.07
C THR A 136 12.73 -15.52 -28.05
N THR A 137 13.85 -15.24 -27.37
CA THR A 137 13.99 -14.00 -26.61
C THR A 137 14.09 -12.81 -27.58
N PRO A 138 13.41 -11.67 -27.31
CA PRO A 138 13.40 -10.50 -28.20
C PRO A 138 14.77 -9.80 -28.17
N THR A 139 15.68 -10.31 -28.98
CA THR A 139 17.10 -9.91 -29.08
C THR A 139 17.35 -8.92 -30.20
N SER A 140 16.33 -8.57 -30.99
CA SER A 140 16.41 -7.66 -32.14
C SER A 140 15.44 -6.48 -32.02
N ALA A 141 15.86 -5.32 -32.51
CA ALA A 141 15.01 -4.13 -32.62
C ALA A 141 13.73 -4.36 -33.46
N VAL A 142 13.74 -5.38 -34.33
CA VAL A 142 12.57 -5.79 -35.14
C VAL A 142 11.44 -6.34 -34.27
N ASP A 143 11.76 -7.07 -33.20
CA ASP A 143 10.76 -7.64 -32.28
C ASP A 143 10.04 -6.53 -31.50
N LEU A 144 10.78 -5.51 -31.06
CA LEU A 144 10.20 -4.34 -30.40
C LEU A 144 9.26 -3.54 -31.33
N ALA A 145 9.56 -3.51 -32.64
CA ALA A 145 8.71 -2.85 -33.62
C ALA A 145 7.38 -3.59 -33.86
N ALA A 146 7.36 -4.92 -33.71
CA ALA A 146 6.15 -5.74 -33.77
C ALA A 146 5.24 -5.61 -32.53
N ARG A 147 5.73 -5.00 -31.43
CA ARG A 147 5.00 -4.85 -30.16
C ARG A 147 4.34 -3.49 -29.98
N LYS A 148 3.24 -3.50 -29.23
CA LYS A 148 2.55 -2.28 -28.80
C LYS A 148 3.30 -1.69 -27.61
N LEU A 149 4.18 -0.73 -27.89
CA LEU A 149 4.87 0.05 -26.86
C LEU A 149 3.87 0.73 -25.91
N PRO A 150 4.21 0.88 -24.61
CA PRO A 150 3.41 1.67 -23.67
C PRO A 150 3.11 3.09 -24.15
N ASP A 151 1.99 3.65 -23.70
CA ASP A 151 1.63 5.04 -23.96
C ASP A 151 2.46 6.01 -23.12
N PHE A 152 2.91 5.59 -21.94
CA PHE A 152 3.79 6.33 -21.04
C PHE A 152 4.55 5.38 -20.10
N VAL A 153 5.68 5.85 -19.56
CA VAL A 153 6.41 5.19 -18.48
C VAL A 153 5.99 5.80 -17.15
N SER A 154 5.74 4.99 -16.12
CA SER A 154 5.49 5.45 -14.76
C SER A 154 6.55 4.92 -13.80
N VAL A 155 6.93 5.73 -12.81
CA VAL A 155 7.99 5.38 -11.87
C VAL A 155 7.76 6.04 -10.53
N THR A 156 8.06 5.36 -9.43
CA THR A 156 8.01 5.99 -8.10
C THR A 156 9.05 7.11 -8.02
N ARG A 157 8.58 8.35 -7.81
CA ARG A 157 9.40 9.53 -7.54
C ARG A 157 9.78 9.66 -6.07
N GLY A 158 8.96 9.12 -5.17
CA GLY A 158 9.16 9.11 -3.73
C GLY A 158 7.84 9.15 -2.94
N PRO A 159 7.87 9.16 -1.59
CA PRO A 159 9.06 9.01 -0.74
C PRO A 159 9.74 7.63 -0.90
N GLY A 160 10.95 7.50 -0.36
CA GLY A 160 11.78 6.30 -0.46
C GLY A 160 13.25 6.62 -0.24
N MET A 161 14.11 5.59 -0.26
CA MET A 161 15.55 5.76 -0.13
C MET A 161 16.12 6.43 -1.38
N ARG A 162 16.79 7.59 -1.21
CA ARG A 162 17.19 8.48 -2.32
C ARG A 162 17.99 7.76 -3.41
N SER A 163 18.99 6.97 -3.04
CA SER A 163 19.85 6.26 -4.00
C SER A 163 19.05 5.23 -4.80
N ASN A 164 18.18 4.48 -4.11
CA ASN A 164 17.33 3.43 -4.68
C ASN A 164 16.32 4.03 -5.68
N LEU A 165 15.70 5.15 -5.33
CA LEU A 165 14.79 5.90 -6.20
C LEU A 165 15.49 6.37 -7.50
N PHE A 166 16.77 6.74 -7.45
CA PHE A 166 17.49 7.16 -8.65
C PHE A 166 17.67 6.03 -9.65
N THR A 167 17.95 4.79 -9.21
CA THR A 167 18.05 3.63 -10.11
C THR A 167 16.79 3.45 -10.97
N GLY A 168 15.60 3.51 -10.36
CA GLY A 168 14.33 3.44 -11.08
C GLY A 168 14.08 4.69 -11.94
N LEU A 169 14.28 5.88 -11.40
CA LEU A 169 14.04 7.15 -12.10
C LEU A 169 14.91 7.33 -13.34
N ASP A 170 16.17 6.93 -13.30
CA ASP A 170 17.11 7.11 -14.40
C ASP A 170 16.88 6.08 -15.52
N THR A 171 16.58 4.82 -15.18
CA THR A 171 16.08 3.83 -16.15
C THR A 171 14.77 4.29 -16.80
N ALA A 172 13.82 4.81 -16.01
CA ALA A 172 12.54 5.29 -16.53
C ALA A 172 12.68 6.49 -17.47
N LYS A 173 13.60 7.43 -17.18
CA LYS A 173 13.97 8.51 -18.12
C LYS A 173 14.58 7.96 -19.40
N GLY A 174 15.49 6.98 -19.29
CA GLY A 174 16.11 6.32 -20.44
C GLY A 174 15.08 5.70 -21.37
N LEU A 175 14.13 4.92 -20.83
CA LEU A 175 13.00 4.35 -21.59
C LEU A 175 12.11 5.42 -22.22
N ALA A 176 11.73 6.46 -21.46
CA ALA A 176 10.89 7.55 -21.94
C ALA A 176 11.54 8.31 -23.11
N VAL A 177 12.85 8.58 -23.04
CA VAL A 177 13.63 9.22 -24.12
C VAL A 177 13.78 8.27 -25.31
N ALA A 178 14.14 7.00 -25.10
CA ALA A 178 14.33 6.03 -26.18
C ALA A 178 13.05 5.76 -26.98
N TRP A 179 11.89 5.70 -26.30
CA TRP A 179 10.59 5.46 -26.94
C TRP A 179 9.84 6.73 -27.35
N GLN A 180 10.37 7.92 -27.04
CA GLN A 180 9.69 9.21 -27.19
C GLN A 180 8.29 9.20 -26.54
N LYS A 181 8.22 8.72 -25.29
CA LYS A 181 6.98 8.60 -24.50
C LYS A 181 7.01 9.50 -23.27
N PRO A 182 5.86 10.00 -22.79
CA PRO A 182 5.77 10.71 -21.53
C PRO A 182 6.28 9.88 -20.34
N LEU A 183 6.88 10.55 -19.37
CA LEU A 183 7.28 10.00 -18.07
C LEU A 183 6.36 10.56 -16.98
N VAL A 184 5.83 9.70 -16.12
CA VAL A 184 4.98 10.06 -14.98
C VAL A 184 5.66 9.66 -13.68
N GLY A 185 6.09 10.66 -12.90
CA GLY A 185 6.61 10.46 -11.54
C GLY A 185 5.45 10.27 -10.55
N VAL A 186 5.34 9.08 -9.97
CA VAL A 186 4.26 8.67 -9.06
C VAL A 186 4.66 8.87 -7.60
N HIS A 187 3.73 9.30 -6.75
CA HIS A 187 3.95 9.37 -5.31
C HIS A 187 3.64 8.01 -4.66
N HIS A 188 4.63 7.40 -3.99
CA HIS A 188 4.56 6.03 -3.44
C HIS A 188 3.30 5.82 -2.56
N MET A 189 3.04 6.75 -1.63
CA MET A 189 1.88 6.67 -0.72
C MET A 189 0.54 6.83 -1.44
N GLN A 190 0.52 7.55 -2.57
CA GLN A 190 -0.69 7.74 -3.38
C GLN A 190 -1.01 6.47 -4.17
N ALA A 191 0.02 5.80 -4.71
CA ALA A 191 -0.13 4.48 -5.34
C ALA A 191 -0.71 3.46 -4.36
N HIS A 192 -0.19 3.41 -3.13
CA HIS A 192 -0.74 2.56 -2.06
C HIS A 192 -2.21 2.86 -1.74
N ALA A 193 -2.60 4.13 -1.60
CA ALA A 193 -4.00 4.52 -1.33
C ALA A 193 -4.95 4.14 -2.48
N LEU A 194 -4.47 4.11 -3.73
CA LEU A 194 -5.26 3.80 -4.93
C LEU A 194 -5.21 2.31 -5.34
N THR A 195 -4.35 1.49 -4.73
CA THR A 195 -4.23 0.05 -5.02
C THR A 195 -5.57 -0.71 -4.96
N PRO A 196 -6.49 -0.49 -4.00
CA PRO A 196 -7.76 -1.23 -3.97
C PRO A 196 -8.65 -0.93 -5.18
N ARG A 197 -8.64 0.33 -5.64
CA ARG A 197 -9.35 0.73 -6.87
C ARG A 197 -8.72 0.13 -8.12
N MET A 198 -7.40 -0.09 -8.13
CA MET A 198 -6.72 -0.84 -9.18
C MET A 198 -7.12 -2.33 -9.16
N VAL A 199 -7.15 -2.97 -7.98
CA VAL A 199 -7.59 -4.37 -7.81
C VAL A 199 -9.04 -4.53 -8.26
N SER A 200 -9.96 -3.67 -7.83
CA SER A 200 -11.36 -3.67 -8.27
C SER A 200 -11.51 -3.49 -9.80
N ALA A 201 -10.58 -2.79 -10.46
CA ALA A 201 -10.56 -2.66 -11.92
C ALA A 201 -9.92 -3.87 -12.64
N LEU A 202 -8.99 -4.60 -12.00
CA LEU A 202 -8.44 -5.86 -12.49
C LEU A 202 -9.48 -6.98 -12.41
N GLU A 203 -10.15 -7.12 -11.26
CA GLU A 203 -11.29 -8.04 -11.03
C GLU A 203 -12.51 -7.73 -11.92
N ALA A 204 -12.56 -6.56 -12.55
CA ALA A 204 -13.59 -6.16 -13.48
C ALA A 204 -13.33 -6.60 -14.93
N TYR A 205 -12.14 -7.11 -15.24
CA TYR A 205 -11.79 -7.57 -16.58
C TYR A 205 -12.49 -8.90 -16.87
N PRO A 206 -13.15 -9.08 -18.02
CA PRO A 206 -13.77 -10.35 -18.37
C PRO A 206 -12.68 -11.41 -18.62
N GLU A 207 -12.80 -12.56 -17.96
CA GLU A 207 -12.04 -13.75 -18.35
C GLU A 207 -12.36 -14.13 -19.80
N PRO A 208 -11.38 -14.62 -20.59
CA PRO A 208 -11.65 -15.17 -21.91
C PRO A 208 -12.63 -16.34 -21.77
N GLN A 209 -13.80 -16.25 -22.41
CA GLN A 209 -14.69 -17.40 -22.51
C GLN A 209 -14.14 -18.33 -23.59
N ASP A 210 -13.67 -19.50 -23.19
CA ASP A 210 -13.27 -20.57 -24.11
C ASP A 210 -14.45 -21.01 -24.96
N GLY A 211 -14.55 -20.52 -26.22
CA GLY A 211 -15.49 -21.07 -27.20
C GLY A 211 -15.96 -20.15 -28.34
N ASP A 212 -16.02 -18.84 -28.15
CA ASP A 212 -16.79 -17.96 -29.06
C ASP A 212 -16.09 -17.57 -30.38
N ILE A 213 -15.87 -18.57 -31.22
CA ILE A 213 -15.71 -18.37 -32.66
C ILE A 213 -17.12 -18.12 -33.26
N ARG A 214 -17.44 -16.84 -33.48
CA ARG A 214 -18.65 -16.29 -34.14
C ARG A 214 -19.88 -16.08 -33.24
N ALA A 215 -19.90 -14.94 -32.54
CA ALA A 215 -21.13 -14.20 -32.27
C ALA A 215 -21.02 -12.79 -32.89
N SER A 216 -21.98 -12.41 -33.75
CA SER A 216 -22.13 -11.03 -34.21
C SER A 216 -22.66 -10.14 -33.07
N PRO A 217 -22.44 -8.81 -33.09
CA PRO A 217 -22.97 -7.91 -32.06
C PRO A 217 -24.50 -7.78 -32.20
N ALA A 218 -25.23 -8.72 -31.60
CA ALA A 218 -26.67 -8.67 -31.46
C ALA A 218 -27.04 -7.90 -30.19
N GLU A 219 -27.75 -6.79 -30.37
CA GLU A 219 -28.35 -6.00 -29.32
C GLU A 219 -29.42 -6.83 -28.59
N THR A 220 -29.27 -7.08 -27.28
CA THR A 220 -30.36 -7.14 -26.27
C THR A 220 -29.82 -7.50 -24.88
N ALA A 221 -29.44 -6.49 -24.11
CA ALA A 221 -29.37 -6.58 -22.65
C ALA A 221 -30.10 -5.36 -22.05
N PRO A 222 -30.96 -5.51 -21.03
CA PRO A 222 -31.80 -4.42 -20.56
C PRO A 222 -30.96 -3.26 -19.97
N HIS A 223 -31.02 -2.11 -20.63
CA HIS A 223 -30.39 -0.87 -20.19
C HIS A 223 -31.08 -0.32 -18.92
N ASN A 224 -30.75 -0.87 -17.74
CA ASN A 224 -31.13 -0.27 -16.46
C ASN A 224 -30.19 -0.59 -15.27
N SER A 225 -29.05 -1.25 -15.50
CA SER A 225 -27.97 -1.27 -14.51
C SER A 225 -27.09 -0.03 -14.66
N THR A 226 -27.03 0.80 -13.62
CA THR A 226 -25.99 1.83 -13.49
C THR A 226 -24.61 1.19 -13.65
N PRO A 227 -23.69 1.75 -14.45
CA PRO A 227 -22.41 1.11 -14.74
C PRO A 227 -21.63 0.85 -13.45
N ALA A 228 -21.35 -0.43 -13.18
CA ALA A 228 -20.80 -0.88 -11.90
C ALA A 228 -19.48 -0.16 -11.58
N GLU A 229 -19.50 0.68 -10.54
CA GLU A 229 -18.40 1.59 -10.23
C GLU A 229 -17.16 0.86 -9.71
N VAL A 230 -15.99 1.51 -9.79
CA VAL A 230 -14.75 1.00 -9.20
C VAL A 230 -14.78 1.27 -7.70
N ILE A 231 -14.65 0.22 -6.90
CA ILE A 231 -14.77 0.22 -5.43
C ILE A 231 -13.37 0.29 -4.80
N PRO A 232 -13.16 0.97 -3.65
CA PRO A 232 -14.09 1.89 -2.98
C PRO A 232 -14.28 3.17 -3.78
N THR A 233 -15.51 3.69 -3.82
CA THR A 233 -15.83 5.01 -4.37
C THR A 233 -15.23 6.13 -3.51
N PHE A 234 -15.08 7.32 -4.07
CA PHE A 234 -14.64 8.49 -3.28
C PHE A 234 -15.85 9.16 -2.59
N PRO A 235 -15.69 9.72 -1.38
CA PRO A 235 -14.49 9.67 -0.53
C PRO A 235 -14.34 8.33 0.22
N PHE A 236 -13.10 7.95 0.53
CA PHE A 236 -12.82 6.78 1.38
C PHE A 236 -11.63 7.00 2.32
N LEU A 237 -11.59 6.22 3.39
CA LEU A 237 -10.51 6.22 4.38
C LEU A 237 -9.55 5.06 4.08
N SER A 238 -8.24 5.28 4.25
CA SER A 238 -7.22 4.25 4.12
C SER A 238 -6.32 4.21 5.34
N VAL A 239 -6.11 3.02 5.89
CA VAL A 239 -5.01 2.70 6.79
C VAL A 239 -3.91 2.08 5.95
N LEU A 240 -2.75 2.74 5.90
CA LEU A 240 -1.56 2.21 5.27
C LEU A 240 -0.62 1.72 6.37
N ALA A 241 -0.57 0.40 6.57
CA ALA A 241 0.22 -0.30 7.58
C ALA A 241 1.25 -1.23 6.90
N SER A 242 2.51 -0.81 6.86
CA SER A 242 3.64 -1.56 6.31
C SER A 242 4.82 -1.58 7.28
N GLY A 243 5.94 -2.19 6.86
CA GLY A 243 7.21 -2.17 7.60
C GLY A 243 7.69 -0.74 7.90
N GLY A 244 7.59 0.18 6.94
CA GLY A 244 8.08 1.57 7.07
C GLY A 244 7.01 2.65 7.22
N HIS A 245 5.71 2.32 7.10
CA HIS A 245 4.65 3.32 7.13
C HIS A 245 3.48 2.91 8.05
N THR A 246 2.93 3.88 8.79
CA THR A 246 1.66 3.73 9.51
C THR A 246 0.91 5.06 9.45
N LEU A 247 0.02 5.17 8.47
CA LEU A 247 -0.76 6.39 8.18
C LEU A 247 -2.26 6.09 8.14
N LEU A 248 -3.04 7.08 8.56
CA LEU A 248 -4.46 7.20 8.27
C LEU A 248 -4.65 8.29 7.22
N ILE A 249 -5.23 7.95 6.06
CA ILE A 249 -5.31 8.82 4.88
C ILE A 249 -6.78 8.95 4.47
N HIS A 250 -7.29 10.17 4.41
CA HIS A 250 -8.56 10.47 3.75
C HIS A 250 -8.33 10.73 2.26
N SER A 251 -9.02 10.00 1.39
CA SER A 251 -8.94 10.15 -0.07
C SER A 251 -10.26 10.73 -0.58
N ALA A 252 -10.24 12.00 -1.00
CA ALA A 252 -11.42 12.71 -1.50
C ALA A 252 -11.55 12.63 -3.03
N SER A 253 -10.45 12.43 -3.74
CA SER A 253 -10.41 12.20 -5.19
C SER A 253 -9.13 11.47 -5.60
N LEU A 254 -8.90 11.27 -6.91
CA LEU A 254 -7.65 10.72 -7.44
C LEU A 254 -6.40 11.59 -7.12
N THR A 255 -6.59 12.86 -6.73
CA THR A 255 -5.50 13.83 -6.52
C THR A 255 -5.61 14.62 -5.21
N ASP A 256 -6.72 14.53 -4.47
CA ASP A 256 -6.85 15.10 -3.11
C ASP A 256 -6.82 13.96 -2.08
N HIS A 257 -5.67 13.82 -1.43
CA HIS A 257 -5.42 12.89 -0.35
C HIS A 257 -4.83 13.66 0.83
N ARG A 258 -5.33 13.41 2.04
CA ARG A 258 -4.90 14.09 3.26
C ARG A 258 -4.53 13.06 4.32
N VAL A 259 -3.32 13.17 4.87
CA VAL A 259 -2.93 12.39 6.04
C VAL A 259 -3.67 12.96 7.24
N LEU A 260 -4.61 12.19 7.79
CA LEU A 260 -5.34 12.50 9.01
C LEU A 260 -4.52 12.19 10.26
N GLY A 261 -3.70 11.14 10.20
CA GLY A 261 -2.86 10.68 11.30
C GLY A 261 -1.64 9.90 10.81
N SER A 262 -0.57 9.95 11.59
CA SER A 262 0.69 9.23 11.31
C SER A 262 1.32 8.76 12.62
N THR A 263 2.23 7.78 12.53
CA THR A 263 3.15 7.52 13.63
C THR A 263 4.11 8.69 13.84
N ASN A 264 4.41 8.99 15.10
CA ASN A 264 5.43 9.95 15.53
C ASN A 264 6.81 9.29 15.76
N ASP A 265 6.87 7.95 15.77
CA ASP A 265 8.11 7.20 16.01
C ASP A 265 8.38 6.16 14.91
N ILE A 266 8.14 4.87 15.19
CA ILE A 266 8.34 3.75 14.26
C ILE A 266 6.99 3.33 13.65
N ALA A 267 7.02 2.64 12.51
CA ALA A 267 5.82 2.05 11.96
C ALA A 267 5.39 0.80 12.74
N VAL A 268 4.11 0.43 12.62
CA VAL A 268 3.54 -0.76 13.27
C VAL A 268 4.21 -2.05 12.76
N GLY A 269 4.60 -2.12 11.48
CA GLY A 269 5.37 -3.26 10.96
C GLY A 269 6.74 -3.37 11.63
N GLU A 270 7.53 -2.30 11.64
CA GLU A 270 8.83 -2.25 12.34
C GLU A 270 8.71 -2.58 13.84
N CYS A 271 7.63 -2.14 14.51
CA CYS A 271 7.35 -2.49 15.89
C CYS A 271 7.16 -4.00 16.08
N LEU A 272 6.34 -4.63 15.24
CA LEU A 272 6.12 -6.07 15.25
C LEU A 272 7.42 -6.84 14.91
N ASP A 273 8.19 -6.39 13.92
CA ASP A 273 9.46 -7.02 13.54
C ASP A 273 10.50 -6.96 14.67
N LYS A 274 10.63 -5.81 15.34
CA LYS A 274 11.50 -5.66 16.53
C LYS A 274 11.06 -6.58 17.66
N ILE A 275 9.76 -6.63 17.95
CA ILE A 275 9.24 -7.47 19.04
C ILE A 275 9.36 -8.95 18.70
N ALA A 276 9.20 -9.37 17.45
CA ALA A 276 9.42 -10.76 17.04
C ALA A 276 10.84 -11.23 17.35
N ARG A 277 11.87 -10.42 17.10
CA ARG A 277 13.26 -10.76 17.43
C ARG A 277 13.53 -10.96 18.92
N VAL A 278 12.67 -10.40 19.79
CA VAL A 278 12.76 -10.53 21.26
C VAL A 278 11.89 -11.68 21.78
N VAL A 279 10.71 -11.88 21.19
CA VAL A 279 9.68 -12.82 21.68
C VAL A 279 9.76 -14.20 21.04
N LEU A 280 10.22 -14.34 19.80
CA LEU A 280 10.34 -15.63 19.14
C LEU A 280 11.53 -16.45 19.70
N PRO A 281 11.43 -17.80 19.72
CA PRO A 281 12.58 -18.68 19.97
C PRO A 281 13.68 -18.48 18.92
N ALA A 282 14.94 -18.71 19.31
CA ALA A 282 16.10 -18.48 18.44
C ALA A 282 16.08 -19.41 17.21
N GLU A 283 15.59 -20.63 17.38
CA GLU A 283 15.42 -21.64 16.35
C GLU A 283 14.41 -21.18 15.28
N THR A 284 13.32 -20.54 15.71
CA THR A 284 12.30 -19.98 14.80
C THR A 284 12.87 -18.84 13.96
N LEU A 285 13.76 -18.00 14.54
CA LEU A 285 14.43 -16.92 13.82
C LEU A 285 15.48 -17.45 12.83
N GLN A 286 16.23 -18.51 13.20
CA GLN A 286 17.27 -19.12 12.36
C GLN A 286 16.71 -19.89 11.15
N ILE A 287 15.55 -20.54 11.30
CA ILE A 287 14.89 -21.26 10.20
C ILE A 287 14.29 -20.30 9.16
N SER A 288 13.99 -19.05 9.53
CA SER A 288 13.42 -18.08 8.61
C SER A 288 14.43 -17.60 7.56
N LYS A 289 14.14 -17.91 6.29
CA LYS A 289 14.80 -17.28 5.13
C LYS A 289 14.24 -15.90 4.78
N SER A 290 13.37 -15.33 5.60
CA SER A 290 12.67 -14.07 5.32
C SER A 290 12.78 -13.08 6.48
N THR A 291 12.89 -11.81 6.13
CA THR A 291 12.86 -10.65 7.04
C THR A 291 11.45 -10.25 7.49
N MET A 292 10.39 -10.95 7.06
CA MET A 292 8.99 -10.70 7.45
C MET A 292 8.66 -11.18 8.87
N TYR A 293 9.40 -10.69 9.87
CA TYR A 293 9.34 -11.16 11.25
C TYR A 293 7.96 -10.93 11.91
N GLY A 294 7.24 -9.88 11.57
CA GLY A 294 5.86 -9.64 12.04
C GLY A 294 4.86 -10.70 11.59
N ALA A 295 5.06 -11.32 10.43
CA ALA A 295 4.24 -12.46 9.98
C ALA A 295 4.58 -13.75 10.76
N LEU A 296 5.84 -13.92 11.16
CA LEU A 296 6.26 -15.01 12.07
C LEU A 296 5.70 -14.81 13.48
N LEU A 297 5.62 -13.56 13.98
CA LEU A 297 5.02 -13.24 15.27
C LEU A 297 3.54 -13.62 15.31
N GLU A 298 2.80 -13.32 14.24
CA GLU A 298 1.41 -13.75 14.07
C GLU A 298 1.29 -15.28 14.02
N ALA A 299 2.08 -15.93 13.16
CA ALA A 299 2.06 -17.39 13.03
C ALA A 299 2.34 -18.07 14.38
N PHE A 300 3.30 -17.56 15.15
CA PHE A 300 3.66 -18.05 16.48
C PHE A 300 2.53 -17.83 17.51
N ALA A 301 1.84 -16.68 17.47
CA ALA A 301 0.73 -16.37 18.38
C ALA A 301 -0.54 -17.22 18.15
N LEU A 302 -0.77 -17.64 16.90
CA LEU A 302 -1.97 -18.38 16.48
C LEU A 302 -1.76 -19.92 16.48
N PRO A 303 -2.78 -20.71 16.85
CA PRO A 303 -2.73 -22.18 16.77
C PRO A 303 -2.50 -22.72 15.37
N ASP A 304 -1.86 -23.90 15.26
CA ASP A 304 -1.57 -24.57 13.98
C ASP A 304 -2.80 -24.81 13.08
N SER A 305 -3.98 -25.02 13.67
CA SER A 305 -5.25 -25.18 12.94
C SER A 305 -5.69 -23.94 12.14
N LEU A 306 -5.09 -22.77 12.41
CA LEU A 306 -5.29 -21.53 11.63
C LEU A 306 -4.13 -21.23 10.67
N ARG A 307 -3.02 -21.97 10.75
CA ARG A 307 -1.84 -21.80 9.88
C ARG A 307 -2.05 -22.43 8.50
N THR A 308 -2.97 -23.37 8.36
CA THR A 308 -3.32 -24.00 7.08
C THR A 308 -4.13 -23.06 6.19
N ARG A 309 -3.42 -22.34 5.31
CA ARG A 309 -4.01 -22.08 3.97
C ARG A 309 -4.35 -23.44 3.35
N PRO A 310 -5.47 -23.58 2.62
CA PRO A 310 -5.81 -24.84 1.97
C PRO A 310 -4.77 -25.14 0.86
N THR A 311 -3.79 -25.99 1.17
CA THR A 311 -2.70 -26.40 0.27
C THR A 311 -2.85 -27.87 -0.15
N SER A 312 -4.04 -28.26 -0.59
CA SER A 312 -4.32 -29.53 -1.30
C SER A 312 -5.79 -29.61 -1.75
N GLY A 313 -6.19 -28.72 -2.65
CA GLY A 313 -7.46 -28.82 -3.38
C GLY A 313 -7.21 -28.50 -4.84
N ASN A 314 -7.87 -29.22 -5.76
CA ASN A 314 -7.71 -29.00 -7.19
C ASN A 314 -7.91 -27.52 -7.57
N PRO A 315 -7.12 -26.96 -8.49
CA PRO A 315 -7.25 -25.56 -8.91
C PRO A 315 -8.59 -25.23 -9.60
N SER A 316 -9.42 -26.24 -9.92
CA SER A 316 -10.72 -26.09 -10.57
C SER A 316 -11.89 -25.75 -9.64
N THR A 317 -11.74 -25.74 -8.30
CA THR A 317 -12.83 -25.43 -7.36
C THR A 317 -12.44 -24.45 -6.24
N ALA A 318 -11.47 -23.56 -6.51
CA ALA A 318 -11.22 -22.39 -5.67
C ALA A 318 -12.37 -21.37 -5.82
N ALA A 319 -13.48 -21.59 -5.11
CA ALA A 319 -14.61 -20.65 -5.07
C ALA A 319 -14.09 -19.25 -4.73
N SER A 320 -14.38 -18.28 -5.61
CA SER A 320 -13.86 -16.92 -5.53
C SER A 320 -14.23 -16.28 -4.19
N LYS A 321 -13.24 -16.15 -3.30
CA LYS A 321 -13.44 -15.40 -2.04
C LYS A 321 -13.78 -13.95 -2.41
N PRO A 322 -14.91 -13.39 -1.95
CA PRO A 322 -15.28 -12.03 -2.30
C PRO A 322 -14.19 -11.05 -1.84
N SER A 323 -13.76 -10.17 -2.73
CA SER A 323 -12.74 -9.14 -2.45
C SER A 323 -13.25 -8.04 -1.50
N VAL A 324 -14.57 -7.97 -1.30
CA VAL A 324 -15.27 -7.03 -0.43
C VAL A 324 -16.08 -7.79 0.62
N TYR A 325 -15.76 -7.58 1.89
CA TYR A 325 -16.58 -8.01 3.02
C TYR A 325 -17.19 -6.79 3.71
N THR A 326 -18.39 -6.95 4.27
CA THR A 326 -18.82 -6.06 5.36
C THR A 326 -18.12 -6.49 6.64
N ALA A 327 -17.86 -5.57 7.57
CA ALA A 327 -17.26 -5.93 8.86
C ALA A 327 -18.05 -7.05 9.57
N LYS A 328 -19.39 -7.00 9.50
CA LYS A 328 -20.28 -8.04 10.05
C LYS A 328 -20.05 -9.41 9.39
N THR A 329 -20.08 -9.49 8.05
CA THR A 329 -19.88 -10.77 7.35
C THR A 329 -18.46 -11.32 7.51
N TYR A 330 -17.44 -10.46 7.66
CA TYR A 330 -16.09 -10.91 8.00
C TYR A 330 -16.05 -11.50 9.42
N LEU A 331 -16.60 -10.79 10.41
CA LEU A 331 -16.67 -11.25 11.80
C LEU A 331 -17.46 -12.56 11.92
N ASP A 332 -18.65 -12.67 11.34
CA ASP A 332 -19.47 -13.87 11.44
C ASP A 332 -18.76 -15.11 10.84
N ALA A 333 -17.92 -14.93 9.81
CA ALA A 333 -17.11 -16.00 9.21
C ALA A 333 -15.82 -16.34 9.98
N HIS A 334 -15.27 -15.42 10.78
CA HIS A 334 -13.94 -15.57 11.42
C HIS A 334 -13.95 -15.46 12.96
N ARG A 335 -15.10 -15.22 13.61
CA ARG A 335 -15.24 -14.94 15.06
C ARG A 335 -14.51 -15.95 15.96
N TYR A 336 -14.54 -17.24 15.60
CA TYR A 336 -13.93 -18.30 16.39
C TYR A 336 -12.38 -18.30 16.38
N GLN A 337 -11.75 -17.60 15.43
CA GLN A 337 -10.29 -17.57 15.28
C GLN A 337 -9.58 -16.77 16.38
N PHE A 338 -10.29 -15.84 17.01
CA PHE A 338 -9.74 -14.89 17.99
C PHE A 338 -10.49 -14.93 19.33
N SER A 339 -10.93 -16.12 19.76
CA SER A 339 -11.66 -16.33 21.02
C SER A 339 -10.90 -15.91 22.29
N TRP A 340 -9.59 -15.70 22.20
CA TRP A 340 -8.74 -15.14 23.25
C TRP A 340 -8.84 -13.61 23.37
N TYR A 341 -9.50 -12.94 22.42
CA TYR A 341 -9.71 -11.50 22.38
C TYR A 341 -11.19 -11.13 22.48
N GLN A 342 -11.48 -10.01 23.14
CA GLN A 342 -12.81 -9.43 23.21
C GLN A 342 -12.74 -7.97 22.76
N VAL A 343 -13.45 -7.65 21.68
CA VAL A 343 -13.54 -6.28 21.14
C VAL A 343 -14.17 -5.36 22.21
N PRO A 344 -13.52 -4.25 22.60
CA PRO A 344 -14.09 -3.28 23.53
C PRO A 344 -15.39 -2.67 23.00
N THR A 345 -16.44 -2.65 23.82
CA THR A 345 -17.75 -2.10 23.41
C THR A 345 -17.83 -0.58 23.53
N ASN A 346 -16.98 0.01 24.38
CA ASN A 346 -16.98 1.43 24.72
C ASN A 346 -15.56 1.88 25.13
N HIS A 347 -15.40 3.19 25.40
CA HIS A 347 -14.10 3.76 25.76
C HIS A 347 -13.55 3.27 27.11
N GLU A 348 -14.41 2.97 28.08
CA GLU A 348 -13.98 2.49 29.41
C GLU A 348 -13.45 1.06 29.33
N ASP A 349 -14.14 0.18 28.59
CA ASP A 349 -13.65 -1.16 28.28
C ASP A 349 -12.29 -1.10 27.55
N ALA A 350 -12.15 -0.22 26.55
CA ALA A 350 -10.90 -0.02 25.80
C ALA A 350 -9.76 0.58 26.64
N MET A 351 -10.07 1.08 27.84
CA MET A 351 -9.12 1.61 28.81
C MET A 351 -8.89 0.68 30.01
N ARG A 352 -9.68 -0.40 30.13
CA ARG A 352 -9.59 -1.36 31.24
C ARG A 352 -8.30 -2.16 31.11
N LYS A 353 -7.42 -2.04 32.10
CA LYS A 353 -6.18 -2.79 32.17
C LYS A 353 -6.44 -4.20 32.70
N SER A 354 -6.58 -5.17 31.81
CA SER A 354 -6.44 -6.57 32.19
C SER A 354 -4.96 -6.89 32.37
N ALA A 355 -4.59 -7.49 33.50
CA ALA A 355 -3.29 -8.09 33.68
C ALA A 355 -3.37 -9.55 33.19
N THR A 356 -2.39 -10.00 32.43
CA THR A 356 -2.25 -11.42 32.09
C THR A 356 -2.02 -12.25 33.34
N LYS A 357 -2.12 -13.58 33.23
CA LYS A 357 -1.77 -14.52 34.32
C LYS A 357 -0.32 -14.36 34.83
N TRP A 358 0.56 -13.80 34.01
CA TRP A 358 1.95 -13.45 34.32
C TRP A 358 2.07 -12.12 35.10
N GLY A 359 0.95 -11.47 35.43
CA GLY A 359 0.85 -10.21 36.18
C GLY A 359 1.06 -8.95 35.35
N TRP A 360 1.65 -9.04 34.15
CA TRP A 360 1.95 -7.90 33.29
C TRP A 360 0.82 -7.58 32.29
N SER A 361 0.83 -6.36 31.77
CA SER A 361 -0.16 -5.85 30.80
C SER A 361 0.49 -4.86 29.85
N LEU A 362 0.24 -4.97 28.55
CA LEU A 362 0.64 -3.95 27.58
C LEU A 362 -0.46 -2.88 27.49
N ASN A 363 -0.10 -1.63 27.83
CA ASN A 363 -1.02 -0.50 27.73
C ASN A 363 -1.11 -0.04 26.28
N ARG A 364 -2.29 0.34 25.81
CA ARG A 364 -2.41 1.10 24.55
C ARG A 364 -1.53 2.36 24.63
N PRO A 365 -0.75 2.70 23.58
CA PRO A 365 0.07 3.91 23.58
C PRO A 365 -0.75 5.19 23.70
N LEU A 366 -0.09 6.29 24.10
CA LEU A 366 -0.69 7.64 24.25
C LEU A 366 -1.93 7.73 25.18
N THR A 367 -2.07 6.78 26.12
CA THR A 367 -3.22 6.70 27.04
C THR A 367 -3.19 7.66 28.24
N LYS A 368 -2.03 8.20 28.62
CA LYS A 368 -1.89 9.26 29.63
C LYS A 368 -0.75 10.21 29.30
N ALA A 369 -0.96 11.51 29.48
CA ALA A 369 0.09 12.51 29.60
C ALA A 369 -0.31 13.53 30.67
N GLY A 370 0.63 13.90 31.56
CA GLY A 370 0.42 14.93 32.57
C GLY A 370 0.40 16.32 31.93
N GLY A 371 -0.75 16.69 31.34
CA GLY A 371 -0.92 17.95 30.62
C GLY A 371 -2.03 17.98 29.57
N GLY A 372 -2.67 16.86 29.22
CA GLY A 372 -3.83 16.88 28.31
C GLY A 372 -4.22 15.55 27.68
N VAL A 373 -5.40 15.55 27.05
CA VAL A 373 -6.03 14.35 26.45
C VAL A 373 -5.41 14.05 25.07
N LYS A 374 -4.22 13.43 25.05
CA LYS A 374 -3.63 12.84 23.83
C LYS A 374 -4.41 11.64 23.28
N ILE A 375 -5.46 11.19 23.96
CA ILE A 375 -6.21 9.99 23.56
C ILE A 375 -7.14 10.22 22.37
N ASN A 376 -7.58 11.46 22.17
CA ASN A 376 -8.43 11.88 21.06
C ASN A 376 -7.63 12.43 19.88
N SER A 377 -6.29 12.28 19.88
CA SER A 377 -5.45 12.69 18.76
C SER A 377 -5.32 11.56 17.73
N LEU A 378 -5.22 11.94 16.46
CA LEU A 378 -4.96 11.04 15.35
C LEU A 378 -3.47 10.61 15.27
N GLU A 379 -2.63 11.07 16.21
CA GLU A 379 -1.24 10.64 16.36
C GLU A 379 -1.17 9.16 16.75
N LEU A 380 -0.18 8.46 16.18
CA LEU A 380 0.19 7.10 16.52
C LEU A 380 1.63 7.08 17.09
N SER A 381 1.97 6.00 17.79
CA SER A 381 3.28 5.78 18.42
C SER A 381 3.33 4.34 18.90
N PHE A 382 4.43 3.65 18.66
CA PHE A 382 4.59 2.22 18.92
C PHE A 382 5.88 1.87 19.67
N SER A 383 6.86 2.78 19.71
CA SER A 383 8.17 2.55 20.38
C SER A 383 8.04 2.09 21.84
N GLY A 384 7.10 2.66 22.59
CA GLY A 384 6.84 2.30 23.98
C GLY A 384 6.30 0.87 24.19
N ILE A 385 5.73 0.24 23.15
CA ILE A 385 5.35 -1.19 23.22
C ILE A 385 6.63 -2.03 23.20
N THR A 386 7.55 -1.76 22.27
CA THR A 386 8.83 -2.47 22.13
C THR A 386 9.63 -2.44 23.43
N THR A 387 9.85 -1.26 24.01
CA THR A 387 10.59 -1.11 25.28
C THR A 387 9.91 -1.83 26.46
N MET A 388 8.57 -1.89 26.48
CA MET A 388 7.84 -2.60 27.53
C MET A 388 7.99 -4.12 27.39
N VAL A 389 7.91 -4.66 26.16
CA VAL A 389 8.10 -6.10 25.89
C VAL A 389 9.52 -6.53 26.21
N GLU A 390 10.54 -5.78 25.76
CA GLU A 390 11.94 -6.02 26.13
C GLU A 390 12.13 -6.10 27.65
N ARG A 391 11.50 -5.18 28.39
CA ARG A 391 11.58 -5.16 29.86
C ARG A 391 10.87 -6.36 30.50
N ILE A 392 9.73 -6.80 29.97
CA ILE A 392 9.03 -8.00 30.45
C ILE A 392 9.84 -9.26 30.17
N VAL A 393 10.42 -9.40 28.98
CA VAL A 393 11.29 -10.54 28.64
C VAL A 393 12.53 -10.55 29.55
N ARG A 394 13.22 -9.42 29.69
CA ARG A 394 14.48 -9.32 30.45
C ARG A 394 14.34 -9.49 31.96
N PHE A 395 13.29 -8.97 32.60
CA PHE A 395 13.15 -9.01 34.06
C PHE A 395 12.03 -9.94 34.55
N GLY A 396 11.02 -10.22 33.73
CA GLY A 396 9.78 -10.85 34.19
C GLY A 396 9.01 -9.97 35.17
N MET A 397 7.80 -10.40 35.54
CA MET A 397 6.99 -9.70 36.53
C MET A 397 6.35 -10.69 37.49
N HIS A 398 6.31 -10.32 38.78
CA HIS A 398 5.72 -11.19 39.79
C HIS A 398 4.18 -11.11 39.72
N ALA A 399 3.52 -12.23 39.41
CA ALA A 399 2.08 -12.28 39.14
C ALA A 399 1.20 -11.54 40.17
N VAL A 400 1.43 -11.78 41.47
CA VAL A 400 0.68 -11.15 42.57
C VAL A 400 1.04 -9.67 42.79
N THR A 401 2.33 -9.35 43.03
CA THR A 401 2.74 -7.99 43.40
C THR A 401 2.78 -7.00 42.24
N ARG A 402 2.75 -7.51 40.99
CA ARG A 402 2.82 -6.76 39.73
C ARG A 402 4.04 -5.83 39.64
N LYS A 403 5.15 -6.20 40.28
CA LYS A 403 6.45 -5.53 40.20
C LYS A 403 7.40 -6.34 39.34
N PHE A 404 8.23 -5.65 38.55
CA PHE A 404 9.36 -6.27 37.84
C PHE A 404 10.33 -6.88 38.85
N ASN A 405 10.92 -8.03 38.50
CA ASN A 405 11.99 -8.58 39.32
C ASN A 405 13.24 -7.70 39.21
N LYS A 406 14.10 -7.73 40.24
CA LYS A 406 15.35 -6.95 40.25
C LYS A 406 16.51 -7.63 39.50
N VAL A 407 16.38 -8.93 39.26
CA VAL A 407 17.39 -9.76 38.59
C VAL A 407 16.92 -10.04 37.18
N GLU A 408 17.85 -10.06 36.23
CA GLU A 408 17.58 -10.38 34.84
C GLU A 408 17.45 -11.90 34.68
N ARG A 409 16.47 -12.33 33.88
CA ARG A 409 16.31 -13.73 33.46
C ARG A 409 16.91 -13.92 32.08
N ALA A 410 17.43 -15.11 31.81
CA ALA A 410 17.88 -15.47 30.48
C ALA A 410 16.66 -15.60 29.54
N SER A 411 16.88 -15.42 28.23
CA SER A 411 15.82 -15.63 27.24
C SER A 411 15.21 -17.04 27.34
N VAL A 412 16.04 -18.06 27.59
CA VAL A 412 15.61 -19.46 27.76
C VAL A 412 14.67 -19.68 28.96
N ASP A 413 14.65 -18.80 29.95
CA ASP A 413 13.78 -18.89 31.13
C ASP A 413 12.34 -18.42 30.84
N VAL A 414 12.10 -17.80 29.68
CA VAL A 414 10.77 -17.35 29.26
C VAL A 414 10.05 -18.48 28.55
N SER A 415 9.03 -19.04 29.20
CA SER A 415 8.26 -20.17 28.68
C SER A 415 7.64 -19.85 27.32
N ILE A 416 7.45 -20.88 26.48
CA ILE A 416 6.78 -20.74 25.17
C ILE A 416 5.38 -20.15 25.34
N GLU A 417 4.67 -20.50 26.41
CA GLU A 417 3.34 -19.96 26.69
C GLU A 417 3.36 -18.46 27.02
N GLU A 418 4.31 -17.99 27.85
CA GLU A 418 4.47 -16.55 28.12
C GLU A 418 4.86 -15.79 26.85
N ARG A 419 5.68 -16.38 25.98
CA ARG A 419 6.03 -15.80 24.66
C ARG A 419 4.80 -15.70 23.75
N MET A 420 3.95 -16.72 23.69
CA MET A 420 2.72 -16.68 22.88
C MET A 420 1.76 -15.60 23.39
N ASP A 421 1.60 -15.48 24.71
CA ASP A 421 0.79 -14.43 25.31
C ASP A 421 1.39 -13.03 25.07
N LEU A 422 2.72 -12.88 25.12
CA LEU A 422 3.41 -11.62 24.75
C LEU A 422 3.18 -11.23 23.29
N ALA A 423 3.20 -12.20 22.37
CA ALA A 423 2.93 -11.97 20.95
C ALA A 423 1.48 -11.50 20.72
N ARG A 424 0.50 -12.17 21.36
CA ARG A 424 -0.92 -11.79 21.32
C ARG A 424 -1.17 -10.39 21.89
N GLU A 425 -0.66 -10.13 23.09
CA GLU A 425 -0.81 -8.83 23.76
C GLU A 425 -0.11 -7.70 23.02
N THR A 426 1.01 -7.98 22.35
CA THR A 426 1.69 -7.01 21.48
C THR A 426 0.80 -6.63 20.31
N MET A 427 0.27 -7.62 19.58
CA MET A 427 -0.63 -7.37 18.46
C MET A 427 -1.90 -6.65 18.92
N ARG A 428 -2.47 -7.02 20.07
CA ARG A 428 -3.61 -6.32 20.68
C ARG A 428 -3.29 -4.84 20.91
N ALA A 429 -2.25 -4.53 21.69
CA ALA A 429 -1.91 -3.15 22.05
C ALA A 429 -1.55 -2.30 20.83
N ALA A 430 -0.94 -2.89 19.80
CA ALA A 430 -0.61 -2.22 18.54
C ALA A 430 -1.84 -1.99 17.64
N PHE A 431 -2.69 -3.01 17.44
CA PHE A 431 -3.82 -2.91 16.52
C PHE A 431 -5.02 -2.18 17.14
N GLU A 432 -5.27 -2.26 18.45
CA GLU A 432 -6.22 -1.37 19.13
C GLU A 432 -5.80 0.11 19.01
N HIS A 433 -4.50 0.39 18.98
CA HIS A 433 -4.00 1.75 18.73
C HIS A 433 -4.39 2.22 17.33
N VAL A 434 -4.12 1.40 16.30
CA VAL A 434 -4.52 1.68 14.91
C VAL A 434 -6.05 1.81 14.78
N ALA A 435 -6.81 0.81 15.22
CA ALA A 435 -8.28 0.77 15.12
C ALA A 435 -8.93 1.97 15.83
N SER A 436 -8.44 2.38 17.00
CA SER A 436 -8.94 3.58 17.68
C SER A 436 -8.80 4.86 16.85
N ARG A 437 -7.76 4.97 16.02
CA ARG A 437 -7.57 6.11 15.11
C ARG A 437 -8.45 6.02 13.86
N VAL A 438 -8.77 4.80 13.40
CA VAL A 438 -9.81 4.60 12.38
C VAL A 438 -11.16 5.10 12.89
N VAL A 439 -11.56 4.72 14.11
CA VAL A 439 -12.82 5.17 14.73
C VAL A 439 -12.86 6.70 14.87
N LEU A 440 -11.80 7.32 15.41
CA LEU A 440 -11.70 8.79 15.48
C LEU A 440 -11.75 9.45 14.10
N GLY A 441 -11.08 8.85 13.10
CA GLY A 441 -11.12 9.30 11.72
C GLY A 441 -12.53 9.27 11.13
N LEU A 442 -13.26 8.16 11.31
CA LEU A 442 -14.65 8.00 10.87
C LEU A 442 -15.59 9.00 11.56
N GLN A 443 -15.46 9.19 12.87
CA GLN A 443 -16.21 10.20 13.63
C GLN A 443 -15.96 11.62 13.11
N SER A 444 -14.73 11.95 12.69
CA SER A 444 -14.41 13.26 12.10
C SER A 444 -15.02 13.49 10.70
N GLN A 445 -15.54 12.44 10.05
CA GLN A 445 -16.11 12.49 8.69
C GLN A 445 -17.63 12.21 8.66
N GLN A 446 -18.26 12.09 9.84
CA GLN A 446 -19.63 11.57 9.96
C GLN A 446 -20.68 12.46 9.28
N ASP A 447 -20.44 13.77 9.19
CA ASP A 447 -21.29 14.74 8.48
C ASP A 447 -21.11 14.72 6.94
N VAL A 448 -20.10 14.00 6.43
CA VAL A 448 -19.66 14.07 5.02
C VAL A 448 -19.97 12.79 4.23
N VAL A 449 -20.06 11.63 4.90
CA VAL A 449 -20.13 10.32 4.21
C VAL A 449 -21.19 9.39 4.82
N ALA A 450 -22.26 9.12 4.07
CA ALA A 450 -23.36 8.26 4.52
C ALA A 450 -22.99 6.76 4.68
N ALA A 451 -21.96 6.29 3.98
CA ALA A 451 -21.46 4.92 4.05
C ALA A 451 -19.93 4.90 3.89
N PRO A 452 -19.15 5.11 4.97
CA PRO A 452 -17.71 5.26 4.87
C PRO A 452 -17.00 3.92 4.60
N ALA A 453 -16.30 3.84 3.47
CA ALA A 453 -15.41 2.73 3.17
C ALA A 453 -14.05 2.90 3.86
N VAL A 454 -13.57 1.83 4.51
CA VAL A 454 -12.21 1.75 5.08
C VAL A 454 -11.40 0.73 4.31
N VAL A 455 -10.24 1.16 3.82
CA VAL A 455 -9.22 0.34 3.17
C VAL A 455 -8.13 0.00 4.16
N MET A 456 -7.75 -1.27 4.24
CA MET A 456 -6.50 -1.70 4.88
C MET A 456 -5.48 -2.03 3.78
N ALA A 457 -4.33 -1.36 3.76
CA ALA A 457 -3.28 -1.54 2.76
C ALA A 457 -1.88 -1.66 3.39
N GLY A 458 -0.94 -2.26 2.65
CA GLY A 458 0.43 -2.51 3.09
C GLY A 458 0.64 -3.93 3.66
N GLY A 459 1.90 -4.30 3.92
CA GLY A 459 2.25 -5.67 4.31
C GLY A 459 1.59 -6.15 5.61
N VAL A 460 1.35 -5.27 6.58
CA VAL A 460 0.71 -5.64 7.85
C VAL A 460 -0.79 -5.89 7.66
N ALA A 461 -1.42 -5.37 6.60
CA ALA A 461 -2.81 -5.70 6.25
C ALA A 461 -2.99 -7.16 5.75
N ALA A 462 -1.93 -7.96 5.66
CA ALA A 462 -2.02 -9.42 5.52
C ALA A 462 -2.42 -10.11 6.83
N ASN A 463 -2.18 -9.48 7.98
CA ASN A 463 -2.44 -10.03 9.31
C ASN A 463 -3.94 -10.21 9.56
N LEU A 464 -4.34 -11.42 9.95
CA LEU A 464 -5.72 -11.83 10.16
C LEU A 464 -6.33 -11.17 11.40
N PHE A 465 -5.52 -10.93 12.44
CA PHE A 465 -5.99 -10.27 13.65
C PHE A 465 -6.23 -8.77 13.43
N LEU A 466 -5.35 -8.07 12.68
CA LEU A 466 -5.59 -6.68 12.26
C LEU A 466 -6.81 -6.53 11.33
N ARG A 467 -7.24 -7.60 10.63
CA ARG A 467 -8.50 -7.62 9.86
C ARG A 467 -9.74 -7.90 10.70
N HIS A 468 -9.55 -8.52 11.87
CA HIS A 468 -10.61 -8.80 12.83
C HIS A 468 -10.91 -7.58 13.72
N MET A 469 -9.87 -6.80 14.01
CA MET A 469 -9.91 -5.47 14.65
C MET A 469 -10.60 -4.40 13.80
#